data_AF-A0A849XUT8-F1
#
_entry.id   AF-A0A849XUT8-F1
#
_cell.length_a   1.000
_cell.length_b   1.000
_cell.length_c   1.000
_cell.angle_alpha   90.00
_cell.angle_beta   90.00
_cell.angle_gamma   90.00
#
_symmetry.space_group_name_H-M   'P 1'
#
loop_
_entity.id
_entity.type
_entity.pdbx_description
1 polymer ?
#
loop_
_entity_poly.entity_id
_entity_poly.type
_entity_poly.pdbx_seq_one_letter_code
_entity_poly.pdbx_strand_id
1 'polypeptide(L)'
;MIPAENKREKALELAKEGKGAAEIARLIDAKYSTVYSWLNPDKCKKPKPESKTASNADRHKCRTCMFRATGNTKGAGCSYIEITGHSRGCSVEECSVYQKGDAVSKRKMKGFYE
;
A
#
# COMPACT_ATOMS: atom_id res chain seq x y z
N MET A 1 2.07 -19.15 31.77
CA MET A 1 1.76 -18.51 30.47
C MET A 1 3.06 -17.91 29.93
N ILE A 2 3.48 -18.24 28.70
CA ILE A 2 4.72 -17.68 28.12
C ILE A 2 4.42 -16.25 27.65
N PRO A 3 5.21 -15.23 28.04
CA PRO A 3 5.05 -13.86 27.56
C PRO A 3 5.07 -13.79 26.04
N ALA A 4 4.26 -12.91 25.45
CA ALA A 4 4.09 -12.83 24.00
C ALA A 4 5.41 -12.52 23.27
N GLU A 5 6.30 -11.75 23.91
CA GLU A 5 7.64 -11.43 23.41
C GLU A 5 8.53 -12.66 23.18
N ASN A 6 8.31 -13.76 23.91
CA ASN A 6 9.21 -14.92 23.91
C ASN A 6 8.67 -16.13 23.14
N LYS A 7 7.43 -16.06 22.61
CA LYS A 7 6.79 -17.19 21.92
C LYS A 7 7.51 -17.57 20.63
N ARG A 8 8.07 -16.60 19.90
CA ARG A 8 8.78 -16.84 18.63
C ARG A 8 10.09 -17.58 18.85
N GLU A 9 10.92 -17.13 19.79
CA GLU A 9 12.20 -17.77 20.10
C GLU A 9 11.98 -19.20 20.60
N LYS A 10 11.00 -19.38 21.49
CA LYS A 10 10.62 -20.71 21.98
C LYS A 10 10.11 -21.63 20.88
N ALA A 11 9.39 -21.10 19.88
CA ALA A 11 8.98 -21.88 18.71
C ALA A 11 10.18 -22.36 17.87
N LEU A 12 11.23 -21.53 17.75
CA LEU A 12 12.44 -21.87 17.02
C LEU A 12 13.27 -22.94 17.74
N GLU A 13 13.41 -22.85 19.07
CA GLU A 13 14.10 -23.88 19.87
C GLU A 13 13.37 -25.23 19.80
N LEU A 14 12.04 -25.25 19.98
CA LEU A 14 11.25 -26.48 19.85
C LEU A 14 11.32 -27.10 18.44
N ALA A 15 11.46 -26.27 17.41
CA ALA A 15 11.66 -26.76 16.04
C ALA A 15 13.05 -27.38 15.85
N LYS A 16 14.11 -26.84 16.48
CA LYS A 16 15.46 -27.45 16.49
C LYS A 16 15.46 -28.80 17.20
N GLU A 17 14.62 -28.98 18.22
CA GLU A 17 14.37 -30.26 18.88
C GLU A 17 13.58 -31.27 18.02
N GLY A 18 13.19 -30.89 16.79
CA GLY A 18 12.49 -31.76 15.84
C GLY A 18 10.97 -31.79 15.99
N LYS A 19 10.38 -30.91 16.81
CA LYS A 19 8.91 -30.85 16.96
C LYS A 19 8.23 -30.23 15.74
N GLY A 20 7.07 -30.77 15.40
CA GLY A 20 6.25 -30.26 14.29
C GLY A 20 5.54 -28.95 14.65
N ALA A 21 5.25 -28.11 13.64
CA ALA A 21 4.60 -26.80 13.83
C ALA A 21 3.24 -26.86 14.56
N ALA A 22 2.46 -27.93 14.34
CA ALA A 22 1.18 -28.14 15.05
C ALA A 22 1.36 -28.47 16.54
N GLU A 23 2.43 -29.19 16.88
CA GLU A 23 2.78 -29.48 18.26
C GLU A 23 3.28 -28.22 18.97
N ILE A 24 4.16 -27.47 18.32
CA ILE A 24 4.69 -26.20 18.82
C ILE A 24 3.54 -25.21 19.10
N ALA A 25 2.59 -25.07 18.18
CA ALA A 25 1.42 -24.21 18.34
C ALA A 25 0.61 -24.50 19.62
N ARG A 26 0.41 -25.79 19.93
CA ARG A 26 -0.26 -26.22 21.17
C ARG A 26 0.59 -25.93 22.41
N LEU A 27 1.91 -26.16 22.34
CA LEU A 27 2.82 -25.98 23.48
C LEU A 27 2.98 -24.52 23.92
N ILE A 28 2.99 -23.59 22.97
CA ILE A 28 3.23 -22.16 23.26
C ILE A 28 1.96 -21.32 23.26
N ASP A 29 0.80 -21.97 23.07
CA ASP A 29 -0.49 -21.32 22.92
C ASP A 29 -0.45 -20.22 21.84
N ALA A 30 -0.16 -20.65 20.61
CA ALA A 30 -0.13 -19.80 19.43
C ALA A 30 -0.91 -20.45 18.28
N LYS A 31 -1.37 -19.63 17.33
CA LYS A 31 -2.02 -20.14 16.12
C LYS A 31 -1.00 -20.90 15.26
N TYR A 32 -1.42 -22.01 14.69
CA TYR A 32 -0.61 -22.80 13.76
C TYR A 32 -0.01 -21.95 12.64
N SER A 33 -0.82 -21.08 12.01
CA SER A 33 -0.37 -20.21 10.93
C SER A 33 0.76 -19.27 11.36
N THR A 34 0.68 -18.74 12.58
CA THR A 34 1.73 -17.89 13.16
C THR A 34 3.04 -18.66 13.35
N VAL A 35 2.97 -19.87 13.93
CA VAL A 35 4.15 -20.73 14.09
C VAL A 35 4.73 -21.12 12.73
N TYR A 36 3.88 -21.51 11.78
CA TYR A 36 4.28 -21.87 10.43
C TYR A 36 5.03 -20.72 9.73
N SER A 37 4.55 -19.48 9.86
CA SER A 37 5.22 -18.29 9.32
C SER A 37 6.56 -17.98 9.99
N TRP A 38 6.72 -18.25 11.29
CA TRP A 38 8.00 -18.09 11.98
C TRP A 38 9.04 -19.12 11.53
N LEU A 39 8.61 -20.36 11.29
CA LEU A 39 9.48 -21.45 10.87
C LEU A 39 9.80 -21.43 9.36
N ASN A 40 8.91 -20.85 8.55
CA ASN A 40 9.03 -20.82 7.09
C ASN A 40 8.92 -19.39 6.54
N PRO A 41 9.83 -18.48 6.93
CA PRO A 41 9.76 -17.08 6.52
C PRO A 41 9.83 -16.92 5.00
N ASP A 42 10.62 -17.74 4.30
CA ASP A 42 10.76 -17.63 2.84
C ASP A 42 9.51 -18.05 2.06
N LYS A 43 8.71 -18.98 2.62
CA LYS A 43 7.40 -19.36 2.05
C LYS A 43 6.31 -18.33 2.32
N CYS A 44 6.52 -17.46 3.32
CA CYS A 44 5.57 -16.43 3.72
C CYS A 44 5.99 -15.02 3.31
N LYS A 45 7.20 -14.84 2.75
CA LYS A 45 7.61 -13.58 2.12
C LYS A 45 6.72 -13.38 0.89
N LYS A 46 5.87 -12.35 0.93
CA LYS A 46 5.28 -11.83 -0.30
C LYS A 46 6.43 -11.39 -1.22
N PRO A 47 6.36 -11.66 -2.53
CA PRO A 47 7.36 -11.12 -3.46
C PRO A 47 7.43 -9.61 -3.24
N LYS A 48 8.63 -9.11 -2.91
CA LYS A 48 8.87 -7.66 -2.95
C LYS A 48 8.67 -7.27 -4.41
N PRO A 49 7.73 -6.37 -4.74
CA PRO A 49 7.71 -5.82 -6.09
C PRO A 49 9.08 -5.19 -6.34
N GLU A 50 9.77 -5.63 -7.39
CA GLU A 50 11.05 -5.06 -7.80
C GLU A 50 10.88 -3.54 -7.88
N SER A 51 11.74 -2.81 -7.17
CA SER A 51 11.63 -1.37 -6.99
C SER A 51 12.04 -0.62 -8.25
N LYS A 52 11.23 -0.73 -9.30
CA LYS A 52 10.96 0.38 -10.23
C LYS A 52 9.58 0.91 -9.89
N THR A 53 9.35 1.26 -8.63
CA THR A 53 8.09 1.88 -8.23
C THR A 53 8.11 3.32 -8.72
N ALA A 54 7.60 3.53 -9.93
CA ALA A 54 7.33 4.86 -10.44
C ALA A 54 6.66 5.70 -9.33
N SER A 55 7.04 6.98 -9.27
CA SER A 55 6.80 7.84 -8.11
C SER A 55 5.32 7.97 -7.70
N ASN A 56 4.38 7.57 -8.55
CA ASN A 56 2.96 7.57 -8.29
C ASN A 56 2.25 6.25 -8.72
N ALA A 57 2.94 5.11 -8.68
CA ALA A 57 2.39 3.81 -9.10
C ALA A 57 1.11 3.38 -8.34
N ASP A 58 1.05 3.64 -7.03
CA ASP A 58 -0.11 3.44 -6.15
C ASP A 58 -1.12 4.60 -6.18
N ARG A 59 -0.90 5.58 -7.05
CA ARG A 59 -1.74 6.76 -7.29
C ARG A 59 -1.94 7.66 -6.07
N HIS A 60 -1.06 7.62 -5.07
CA HIS A 60 -1.21 8.42 -3.85
C HIS A 60 -1.23 9.93 -4.14
N LYS A 61 -0.43 10.42 -5.11
CA LYS A 61 -0.42 11.84 -5.50
C LYS A 61 -1.73 12.26 -6.16
N CYS A 62 -2.37 11.37 -6.92
CA CYS A 62 -3.66 11.68 -7.54
C CYS A 62 -4.75 11.97 -6.51
N ARG A 63 -4.68 11.36 -5.31
CA ARG A 63 -5.66 11.58 -4.23
C ARG A 63 -5.56 12.97 -3.59
N THR A 64 -4.37 13.59 -3.64
CA THR A 64 -4.10 14.93 -3.08
C THR A 64 -3.93 16.00 -4.14
N CYS A 65 -4.09 15.65 -5.41
CA CYS A 65 -3.97 16.58 -6.52
C CYS A 65 -5.18 17.53 -6.56
N MET A 66 -4.96 18.80 -6.90
CA MET A 66 -6.05 19.75 -7.14
C MET A 66 -6.88 19.40 -8.39
N PHE A 67 -6.29 18.67 -9.34
CA PHE A 67 -6.98 18.15 -10.53
C PHE A 67 -7.69 16.81 -10.28
N ARG A 68 -7.78 16.33 -9.03
CA ARG A 68 -8.50 15.09 -8.74
C ARG A 68 -9.98 15.25 -9.06
N ALA A 69 -10.59 14.20 -9.63
CA ALA A 69 -12.03 14.19 -9.85
C ALA A 69 -12.78 14.20 -8.51
N THR A 70 -13.76 15.10 -8.37
CA THR A 70 -14.67 15.18 -7.23
C THR A 70 -16.05 14.67 -7.63
N GLY A 71 -16.38 13.45 -7.22
CA GLY A 71 -17.66 12.82 -7.54
C GLY A 71 -17.64 11.32 -7.27
N ASN A 72 -18.72 10.62 -7.65
CA ASN A 72 -18.84 9.16 -7.46
C ASN A 72 -17.97 8.34 -8.43
N THR A 73 -16.92 8.94 -8.96
CA THR A 73 -15.82 8.25 -9.61
C THR A 73 -14.93 7.73 -8.49
N LYS A 74 -14.80 6.41 -8.33
CA LYS A 74 -14.04 5.74 -7.26
C LYS A 74 -12.55 6.15 -7.20
N GLY A 75 -12.24 7.37 -6.79
CA GLY A 75 -10.92 7.91 -6.46
C GLY A 75 -9.84 7.91 -7.55
N ALA A 76 -10.17 7.54 -8.80
CA ALA A 76 -9.18 7.28 -9.85
C ALA A 76 -9.23 8.25 -11.05
N GLY A 77 -10.18 9.20 -11.05
CA GLY A 77 -10.36 10.17 -12.14
C GLY A 77 -9.46 11.41 -12.02
N CYS A 78 -9.11 11.99 -13.16
CA CYS A 78 -8.32 13.21 -13.28
C CYS A 78 -9.07 14.23 -14.15
N SER A 79 -9.46 15.37 -13.57
CA SER A 79 -10.19 16.45 -14.26
C SER A 79 -9.26 17.43 -14.98
N TYR A 80 -7.96 17.14 -15.12
CA TYR A 80 -7.00 18.03 -15.77
C TYR A 80 -7.49 18.52 -17.13
N ILE A 81 -7.91 17.60 -18.01
CA ILE A 81 -8.38 17.94 -19.37
C ILE A 81 -9.63 18.83 -19.32
N GLU A 82 -10.56 18.55 -18.41
CA GLU A 82 -11.79 19.34 -18.26
C GLU A 82 -11.49 20.77 -17.78
N ILE A 83 -10.43 20.93 -16.98
CA ILE A 83 -10.01 22.19 -16.38
C ILE A 83 -9.13 23.00 -17.34
N THR A 84 -8.15 22.39 -18.00
CA THR A 84 -7.14 23.07 -18.83
C THR A 84 -7.45 23.02 -20.34
N GLY A 85 -8.35 22.16 -20.77
CA GLY A 85 -8.73 22.00 -22.18
C GLY A 85 -7.75 21.17 -23.02
N HIS A 86 -6.71 20.59 -22.43
CA HIS A 86 -5.74 19.76 -23.16
C HIS A 86 -5.26 18.56 -22.33
N SER A 87 -4.72 17.54 -23.01
CA SER A 87 -4.12 16.38 -22.35
C SER A 87 -2.86 16.76 -21.57
N ARG A 88 -2.60 16.07 -20.45
CA ARG A 88 -1.42 16.32 -19.60
C ARG A 88 -0.07 15.86 -20.20
N GLY A 89 -0.09 15.07 -21.28
CA GLY A 89 1.12 14.56 -21.94
C GLY A 89 2.00 13.59 -21.15
N CYS A 90 1.57 13.13 -19.97
CA CYS A 90 2.32 12.21 -19.10
C CYS A 90 1.49 11.01 -18.63
N SER A 91 2.16 9.95 -18.19
CA SER A 91 1.56 8.76 -17.56
C SER A 91 1.03 9.08 -16.15
N VAL A 92 0.24 8.19 -15.54
CA VAL A 92 -0.26 8.43 -14.16
C VAL A 92 0.88 8.26 -13.18
N GLU A 93 1.70 7.26 -13.44
CA GLU A 93 2.81 6.77 -12.65
C GLU A 93 3.93 7.81 -12.54
N GLU A 94 4.09 8.65 -13.58
CA GLU A 94 5.09 9.71 -13.69
C GLU A 94 4.44 11.05 -14.10
N CYS A 95 3.32 11.38 -13.47
CA CYS A 95 2.55 12.59 -13.79
C CYS A 95 3.35 13.87 -13.45
N SER A 96 3.73 14.63 -14.48
CA SER A 96 4.49 15.90 -14.34
C SER A 96 3.63 17.09 -13.93
N VAL A 97 2.31 17.01 -14.13
CA VAL A 97 1.36 18.11 -13.84
C VAL A 97 0.72 18.02 -12.45
N TYR A 98 1.24 17.18 -11.56
CA TYR A 98 0.72 17.06 -10.20
C TYR A 98 0.89 18.38 -9.44
N GLN A 99 -0.19 18.84 -8.82
CA GLN A 99 -0.16 19.99 -7.92
C GLN A 99 -1.01 19.68 -6.68
N LYS A 100 -0.39 19.75 -5.50
CA LYS A 100 -1.06 19.47 -4.23
C LYS A 100 -2.04 20.58 -3.89
N GLY A 101 -3.27 20.25 -3.49
CA GLY A 101 -4.23 21.25 -3.05
C GLY A 101 -5.67 20.74 -3.00
N ASP A 102 -6.60 21.64 -2.71
CA ASP A 102 -8.03 21.34 -2.80
C ASP A 102 -8.47 21.12 -4.24
N ALA A 103 -9.45 20.23 -4.43
CA ALA A 103 -9.96 19.96 -5.75
C ALA A 103 -10.58 21.21 -6.34
N VAL A 104 -10.16 21.57 -7.56
CA VAL A 104 -10.70 22.71 -8.28
C VAL A 104 -11.69 22.25 -9.33
N SER A 105 -12.68 23.08 -9.61
CA SER A 105 -13.61 22.91 -10.73
C SER A 105 -13.31 23.94 -11.82
N LYS A 106 -13.70 23.65 -13.06
CA LYS A 106 -13.61 24.60 -14.18
C LYS A 106 -14.20 25.97 -13.85
N ARG A 107 -15.30 26.00 -13.07
CA ARG A 107 -15.96 27.24 -12.64
C ARG A 107 -15.08 28.08 -11.71
N LYS A 108 -14.24 27.44 -10.88
CA LYS A 108 -13.36 28.11 -9.90
C LYS A 108 -12.08 28.68 -10.55
N MET A 109 -11.59 28.07 -11.63
CA MET A 109 -10.40 28.56 -12.37
C MET A 109 -10.67 29.79 -13.24
N LYS A 110 -11.92 30.08 -13.60
CA LYS A 110 -12.27 31.25 -14.42
C LYS A 110 -11.99 32.58 -13.72
N GLY A 111 -11.97 32.62 -12.39
CA GLY A 111 -11.77 33.85 -11.60
C GLY A 111 -10.31 34.18 -11.21
N PHE A 112 -9.31 33.46 -11.72
CA PHE A 112 -7.90 33.74 -11.42
C PHE A 112 -7.17 34.52 -12.53
N TYR A 113 -7.81 34.71 -13.69
CA TYR A 113 -7.28 35.38 -14.88
C TYR A 113 -8.22 36.50 -15.39
N GLU A 114 -9.06 37.07 -14.52
CA GLU A 114 -9.77 38.33 -14.77
C GLU A 114 -9.16 39.46 -13.93
#